data_AF-A0A9P0K1C7-F1
#
_entry.id   AF-A0A9P0K1C7-F1
#
_cell.length_a   1.000
_cell.length_b   1.000
_cell.length_c   1.000
_cell.angle_alpha   90.00
_cell.angle_beta   90.00
_cell.angle_gamma   90.00
#
_symmetry.space_group_name_H-M   'P 1'
#
loop_
_entity.id
_entity.type
_entity.pdbx_description
1 polymer ?
#
loop_
_entity_poly.entity_id
_entity_poly.type
_entity_poly.pdbx_seq_one_letter_code
_entity_poly.pdbx_strand_id
1 'polypeptide(L)'
;MAAKGASKESFYFREEWKLLPDLFNVDDYYDCIANGNIYCAVDAKLWTMNTSSEIWNFLEEIDRDMNMYRRKVLHRYLCMPLGVLGSEVSMKRYSDALIDAEIKNIGLNATSEILACSNGIVTPTRYDYILCNINLFQCIFRRLHDYRFVSDTTGCSRQNAR
;
A
#
# COMPACT_ATOMS: atom_id res chain seq x y z
N MET A 1 36.66 -11.76 -18.22
CA MET A 1 35.50 -12.45 -17.64
C MET A 1 34.30 -11.53 -17.79
N ALA A 2 33.45 -11.78 -18.78
CA ALA A 2 32.29 -10.93 -19.04
C ALA A 2 31.13 -11.38 -18.14
N ALA A 3 30.68 -10.51 -17.25
CA ALA A 3 29.43 -10.70 -16.53
C ALA A 3 28.29 -10.64 -17.55
N LYS A 4 27.63 -11.79 -17.78
CA LYS A 4 26.37 -11.83 -18.52
C LYS A 4 25.35 -11.03 -17.72
N GLY A 5 25.02 -9.84 -18.20
CA GLY A 5 23.87 -9.09 -17.70
C GLY A 5 22.62 -9.91 -17.95
N ALA A 6 22.04 -10.46 -16.89
CA ALA A 6 20.69 -11.02 -16.95
C ALA A 6 19.75 -9.87 -17.34
N SER A 7 19.02 -10.00 -18.45
CA SER A 7 18.05 -8.99 -18.86
C SER A 7 16.92 -8.92 -17.82
N LYS A 8 16.37 -7.72 -17.58
CA LYS A 8 15.29 -7.47 -16.60
C LYS A 8 14.12 -8.43 -16.70
N GLU A 9 13.75 -8.82 -17.92
CA GLU A 9 12.67 -9.77 -18.17
C GLU A 9 12.90 -11.10 -17.46
N SER A 10 14.14 -11.56 -17.33
CA SER A 10 14.46 -12.85 -16.71
C SER A 10 14.11 -12.96 -15.22
N PHE A 11 14.06 -11.85 -14.48
CA PHE A 11 13.73 -11.89 -13.04
C PHE A 11 12.23 -12.08 -12.79
N TYR A 12 11.36 -11.46 -13.60
CA TYR A 12 9.91 -11.53 -13.42
C TYR A 12 9.33 -12.92 -13.72
N PHE A 13 10.04 -13.73 -14.52
CA PHE A 13 9.63 -15.10 -14.86
C PHE A 13 10.16 -16.16 -13.88
N ARG A 14 11.00 -15.77 -12.91
CA ARG A 14 11.47 -16.68 -11.86
C ARG A 14 10.36 -16.98 -10.85
N GLU A 15 10.31 -18.22 -10.35
CA GLU A 15 9.27 -18.66 -9.41
C GLU A 15 9.38 -17.92 -8.06
N GLU A 16 10.60 -17.55 -7.67
CA GLU A 16 10.92 -16.76 -6.49
C GLU A 16 10.22 -15.40 -6.50
N TRP A 17 10.00 -14.82 -7.69
CA TRP A 17 9.29 -13.55 -7.83
C TRP A 17 7.82 -13.65 -7.40
N LYS A 18 7.18 -14.80 -7.65
CA LYS A 18 5.78 -15.05 -7.27
C LYS A 18 5.62 -15.26 -5.77
N LEU A 19 6.72 -15.57 -5.06
CA LEU A 19 6.74 -15.73 -3.62
C LEU A 19 6.97 -14.40 -2.89
N LEU A 20 7.43 -13.35 -3.58
CA LEU A 20 7.65 -12.04 -2.96
C LEU A 20 6.31 -11.36 -2.65
N PRO A 21 6.19 -10.70 -1.49
CA PRO A 21 5.02 -9.89 -1.20
C PRO A 21 4.97 -8.68 -2.13
N ASP A 22 3.77 -8.09 -2.23
CA ASP A 22 3.57 -6.87 -3.00
C ASP A 22 4.45 -5.75 -2.46
N LEU A 23 5.10 -5.02 -3.37
CA LEU A 23 6.00 -3.94 -2.96
C LEU A 23 5.20 -2.80 -2.32
N PHE A 24 4.02 -2.52 -2.84
CA PHE A 24 3.09 -1.50 -2.37
C PHE A 24 1.76 -2.17 -2.02
N ASN A 25 1.26 -1.93 -0.80
CA ASN A 25 -0.08 -2.33 -0.40
C ASN A 25 -0.74 -1.20 0.41
N VAL A 26 -2.03 -0.99 0.18
CA VAL A 26 -2.80 0.15 0.68
C VAL A 26 -4.12 -0.33 1.26
N ASP A 27 -4.39 0.02 2.51
CA ASP A 27 -5.69 -0.21 3.13
C ASP A 27 -6.74 0.77 2.55
N ASP A 28 -8.03 0.48 2.76
CA ASP A 28 -9.10 1.40 2.35
C ASP A 28 -9.05 2.68 3.19
N TYR A 29 -8.55 3.76 2.57
CA TYR A 29 -8.46 5.07 3.19
C TYR A 29 -9.81 5.60 3.67
N TYR A 30 -10.85 5.50 2.84
CA TYR A 30 -12.14 6.11 3.14
C TYR A 30 -12.83 5.40 4.28
N ASP A 31 -12.83 4.06 4.26
CA ASP A 31 -13.38 3.26 5.34
C ASP A 31 -12.57 3.45 6.64
N CYS A 32 -11.24 3.52 6.54
CA CYS A 32 -10.39 3.76 7.69
C CYS A 32 -10.76 5.06 8.43
N ILE A 33 -10.82 6.17 7.70
CA ILE A 33 -11.13 7.48 8.28
C ILE A 33 -12.59 7.55 8.73
N ALA A 34 -13.54 6.95 7.99
CA ALA A 34 -14.95 6.93 8.38
C ALA A 34 -15.16 6.22 9.73
N ASN A 35 -14.35 5.21 10.03
CA ASN A 35 -14.35 4.50 11.31
C ASN A 35 -13.56 5.24 12.41
N GLY A 36 -13.11 6.47 12.15
CA GLY A 36 -12.34 7.29 13.09
C GLY A 36 -10.91 6.81 13.29
N ASN A 37 -10.40 5.91 12.47
CA ASN A 37 -9.02 5.45 12.57
C ASN A 37 -8.05 6.45 11.91
N ILE A 38 -6.75 6.18 12.04
CA ILE A 38 -5.69 6.97 11.43
C ILE A 38 -5.03 6.17 10.33
N TYR A 39 -4.71 6.85 9.24
CA TYR A 39 -4.06 6.27 8.08
C TYR A 39 -2.57 6.60 8.08
N CYS A 40 -1.71 5.59 8.11
CA CYS A 40 -0.26 5.77 8.28
C CYS A 40 0.52 5.17 7.11
N ALA A 41 1.45 5.95 6.55
CA ALA A 41 2.49 5.48 5.66
C ALA A 41 3.63 4.85 6.46
N VAL A 42 4.00 3.64 6.08
CA VAL A 42 4.97 2.79 6.79
C VAL A 42 5.92 2.14 5.79
N ASP A 43 7.20 2.24 6.07
CA ASP A 43 8.23 1.46 5.38
C ASP A 43 8.64 0.29 6.27
N ALA A 44 8.56 -0.93 5.74
CA ALA A 44 8.98 -2.14 6.42
C ALA A 44 10.23 -2.73 5.77
N LYS A 45 11.34 -2.71 6.50
CA LYS A 45 12.61 -3.30 6.09
C LYS A 45 12.58 -4.80 6.35
N LEU A 46 12.77 -5.58 5.29
CA LEU A 46 12.82 -7.03 5.33
C LEU A 46 14.19 -7.51 5.79
N TRP A 47 14.18 -8.55 6.61
CA TRP A 47 15.37 -9.23 7.11
C TRP A 47 15.06 -10.71 7.34
N THR A 48 16.10 -11.53 7.50
CA THR A 48 15.96 -12.95 7.86
C THR A 48 17.13 -13.39 8.72
N MET A 49 16.89 -14.39 9.58
CA MET A 49 17.99 -15.10 10.25
C MET A 49 18.68 -16.11 9.33
N ASN A 50 18.00 -16.54 8.26
CA ASN A 50 18.53 -17.52 7.31
C ASN A 50 19.04 -16.85 6.03
N THR A 51 20.26 -16.33 6.09
CA THR A 51 20.89 -15.61 4.97
C THR A 51 21.23 -16.49 3.77
N SER A 52 21.18 -17.83 3.91
CA SER A 52 21.36 -18.76 2.80
C SER A 52 20.04 -19.17 2.12
N SER A 53 18.90 -18.63 2.57
CA SER A 53 17.62 -18.90 1.91
C SER A 53 17.60 -18.39 0.47
N GLU A 54 16.98 -19.16 -0.42
CA GLU A 54 16.87 -18.84 -1.84
C GLU A 54 16.20 -17.47 -2.07
N ILE A 55 15.12 -17.19 -1.32
CA ILE A 55 14.38 -15.93 -1.39
C ILE A 55 15.24 -14.75 -0.93
N TRP A 56 16.04 -14.91 0.13
CA TRP A 56 16.93 -13.86 0.59
C TRP A 56 18.02 -13.56 -0.44
N ASN A 57 18.62 -14.60 -1.02
CA ASN A 57 19.61 -14.45 -2.08
C ASN A 57 19.02 -13.75 -3.32
N PHE A 58 17.77 -14.08 -3.67
CA PHE A 58 17.05 -13.43 -4.76
C PHE A 58 16.80 -11.95 -4.47
N LEU A 59 16.38 -11.60 -3.24
CA LEU A 59 16.25 -10.20 -2.81
C LEU A 59 17.59 -9.45 -2.85
N GLU A 60 18.68 -10.08 -2.44
CA GLU A 60 20.04 -9.53 -2.54
C GLU A 60 20.46 -9.29 -4.00
N GLU A 61 20.10 -10.18 -4.92
CA GLU A 61 20.38 -10.03 -6.34
C GLU A 61 19.62 -8.83 -6.94
N ILE A 62 18.32 -8.72 -6.65
CA ILE A 62 17.48 -7.61 -7.11
C ILE A 62 17.97 -6.26 -6.57
N ASP A 63 18.34 -6.21 -5.29
CA ASP A 63 18.77 -4.98 -4.61
C ASP A 63 20.11 -4.44 -5.15
N ARG A 64 20.92 -5.29 -5.80
CA ARG A 64 22.16 -4.89 -6.48
C ARG A 64 21.93 -4.37 -7.89
N ASP A 65 20.80 -4.67 -8.52
CA ASP A 65 20.46 -4.13 -9.83
C ASP A 65 19.91 -2.71 -9.70
N MET A 66 20.72 -1.72 -10.09
CA MET A 66 20.36 -0.30 -10.06
C MET A 66 19.11 0.05 -10.88
N ASN A 67 18.68 -0.84 -11.77
CA ASN A 67 17.53 -0.61 -12.62
C ASN A 67 16.24 -1.27 -12.11
N MET A 68 16.29 -1.90 -10.93
CA MET A 68 15.14 -2.48 -10.25
C MET A 68 14.80 -1.70 -8.98
N TYR A 69 13.52 -1.76 -8.60
CA TYR A 69 13.10 -1.23 -7.31
C TYR A 69 13.65 -2.11 -6.19
N ARG A 70 14.16 -1.46 -5.14
CA ARG A 70 14.66 -2.14 -3.95
C ARG A 70 13.51 -2.90 -3.29
N ARG A 71 13.55 -4.23 -3.31
CA ARG A 71 12.47 -5.09 -2.79
C ARG A 71 12.66 -5.53 -1.34
N LYS A 72 13.76 -5.12 -0.69
CA LYS A 72 13.98 -5.32 0.75
C LYS A 72 13.23 -4.30 1.61
N VAL A 73 12.55 -3.33 1.00
CA VAL A 73 11.69 -2.38 1.71
C VAL A 73 10.30 -2.49 1.14
N LEU A 74 9.33 -2.80 2.00
CA LEU A 74 7.91 -2.85 1.67
C LEU A 74 7.30 -1.51 2.03
N HIS A 75 6.51 -0.96 1.12
CA HIS A 75 5.78 0.28 1.32
C HIS A 75 4.33 -0.06 1.64
N ARG A 76 3.85 0.39 2.79
CA ARG A 76 2.51 0.08 3.30
C ARG A 76 1.80 1.36 3.69
N TYR A 77 0.51 1.41 3.39
CA TYR A 77 -0.38 2.40 3.99
C TYR A 77 -1.40 1.67 4.83
N LEU A 78 -1.27 1.80 6.15
CA LEU A 78 -1.99 1.01 7.13
C LEU A 78 -3.08 1.84 7.81
N CYS A 79 -4.25 1.22 7.97
CA CYS A 79 -5.28 1.71 8.85
C CYS A 79 -4.99 1.30 10.30
N MET A 80 -4.72 2.29 11.15
CA MET A 80 -4.37 2.10 12.54
C MET A 80 -5.48 2.62 13.47
N PRO A 81 -5.95 1.82 14.43
CA PRO A 81 -6.95 2.27 15.38
C PRO A 81 -6.39 3.37 16.28
N LEU A 82 -7.21 4.36 16.63
CA LEU A 82 -6.84 5.51 17.49
C LEU A 82 -6.12 5.08 18.79
N GLY A 83 -6.52 3.95 19.37
CA GLY A 83 -5.93 3.44 20.62
C GLY A 83 -4.42 3.14 20.53
N VAL A 84 -3.87 2.99 19.32
CA VAL A 84 -2.46 2.67 19.09
C VAL A 84 -1.58 3.94 19.06
N LEU A 85 -2.18 5.13 18.94
CA LEU A 85 -1.47 6.42 18.78
C LEU A 85 -0.76 6.95 20.04
N GLY A 86 -0.80 6.20 21.14
CA GLY A 86 -0.21 6.63 22.40
C GLY A 86 1.33 6.77 22.36
N SER A 87 2.00 6.06 21.45
CA SER A 87 3.45 6.20 21.24
C SER A 87 3.89 5.66 19.88
N GLU A 88 5.02 6.16 19.38
CA GLU A 88 5.68 5.61 18.19
C GLU A 88 5.99 4.13 18.33
N VAL A 89 6.36 3.69 19.55
CA VAL A 89 6.62 2.27 19.86
C VAL A 89 5.36 1.42 19.68
N SER A 90 4.20 1.92 20.10
CA SER A 90 2.93 1.20 19.94
C SER A 90 2.54 1.09 18.47
N MET A 91 2.68 2.18 17.70
CA MET A 91 2.42 2.18 16.26
C MET A 91 3.35 1.23 15.51
N LYS A 92 4.64 1.27 15.83
CA LYS A 92 5.64 0.37 15.25
C LYS A 92 5.34 -1.09 15.55
N ARG A 93 5.02 -1.43 16.80
CA ARG A 93 4.66 -2.82 17.17
C ARG A 93 3.41 -3.30 16.43
N TYR A 94 2.44 -2.43 16.26
CA TYR A 94 1.21 -2.75 15.53
C TYR A 94 1.51 -3.00 14.04
N SER A 95 2.29 -2.12 13.40
CA SER A 95 2.69 -2.31 12.00
C SER A 95 3.57 -3.55 11.81
N ASP A 96 4.54 -3.79 12.71
CA ASP A 96 5.40 -4.98 12.67
C ASP A 96 4.56 -6.25 12.72
N ALA A 97 3.59 -6.32 13.64
CA ALA A 97 2.72 -7.49 13.78
C ALA A 97 1.85 -7.74 12.53
N LEU A 98 1.32 -6.69 11.90
CA LEU A 98 0.52 -6.82 10.68
C LEU A 98 1.37 -7.30 9.50
N ILE A 99 2.53 -6.69 9.30
CA ILE A 99 3.40 -7.00 8.16
C ILE A 99 4.07 -8.36 8.34
N ASP A 100 4.50 -8.71 9.56
CA ASP A 100 5.04 -10.04 9.86
C ASP A 100 4.01 -11.14 9.61
N ALA A 101 2.72 -10.89 9.90
CA ALA A 101 1.65 -11.84 9.59
C ALA A 101 1.45 -12.02 8.08
N GLU A 102 1.58 -10.95 7.29
CA GLU A 102 1.53 -10.98 5.81
C GLU A 102 2.63 -11.87 5.23
N ILE A 103 3.87 -11.71 5.71
CA ILE A 103 5.06 -12.35 5.12
C ILE A 103 5.49 -13.65 5.82
N LYS A 104 4.76 -14.09 6.85
CA LYS A 104 5.12 -15.23 7.70
C LYS A 104 5.45 -16.51 6.91
N ASN A 105 4.73 -16.76 5.83
CA ASN A 105 4.86 -17.98 5.03
C ASN A 105 6.14 -18.02 4.18
N ILE A 106 6.85 -16.89 4.08
CA ILE A 106 8.00 -16.70 3.19
C ILE A 106 9.32 -16.85 3.98
N GLY A 107 9.25 -16.96 5.31
CA GLY A 107 10.45 -17.09 6.16
C GLY A 107 11.26 -15.79 6.28
N LEU A 108 10.59 -14.65 6.07
CA LEU A 108 11.13 -13.32 6.25
C LEU A 108 10.49 -12.66 7.47
N ASN A 109 11.18 -11.66 8.00
CA ASN A 109 10.73 -10.81 9.08
C ASN A 109 10.80 -9.34 8.62
N ALA A 110 9.97 -8.50 9.20
CA ALA A 110 9.93 -7.07 8.93
C ALA A 110 10.38 -6.26 10.15
N THR A 111 10.85 -5.04 9.90
CA THR A 111 10.95 -3.99 10.92
C THR A 111 10.43 -2.71 10.30
N SER A 112 9.40 -2.15 10.91
CA SER A 112 8.66 -1.01 10.40
C SER A 112 9.23 0.31 10.89
N GLU A 113 9.07 1.32 10.05
CA GLU A 113 9.37 2.72 10.31
C GLU A 113 8.16 3.54 9.89
N ILE A 114 7.58 4.28 10.84
CA ILE A 114 6.39 5.10 10.59
C ILE A 114 6.85 6.41 9.95
N LEU A 115 6.43 6.67 8.71
CA LEU A 115 6.85 7.86 7.98
C LEU A 115 5.92 9.05 8.25
N ALA A 116 4.62 8.82 8.13
CA ALA A 116 3.61 9.87 8.28
C ALA A 116 2.26 9.25 8.62
N CYS A 117 1.46 9.94 9.42
CA CYS A 117 0.11 9.53 9.77
C CYS A 117 -0.87 10.70 9.59
N SER A 118 -2.08 10.39 9.12
CA SER A 118 -3.15 11.37 8.91
C SER A 118 -4.47 10.81 9.42
N ASN A 119 -5.23 11.64 10.12
CA ASN A 119 -6.58 11.34 10.62
C ASN A 119 -7.68 11.76 9.64
N GLY A 120 -7.38 11.86 8.34
CA GLY A 120 -8.38 12.25 7.34
C GLY A 120 -8.45 13.76 7.09
N ILE A 121 -7.72 14.57 7.85
CA ILE A 121 -7.57 16.00 7.56
C ILE A 121 -6.48 16.15 6.50
N VAL A 122 -6.78 15.77 5.25
CA VAL A 122 -6.04 16.29 4.11
C VAL A 122 -6.61 17.68 3.87
N THR A 123 -5.93 18.73 4.35
CA THR A 123 -6.28 20.09 3.94
C THR A 123 -5.88 20.22 2.48
N PRO A 124 -6.83 20.31 1.52
CA PRO A 124 -6.47 20.51 0.13
C PRO A 124 -5.65 21.79 0.04
N THR A 125 -4.41 21.64 -0.42
CA THR A 125 -3.52 22.77 -0.62
C THR A 125 -4.03 23.59 -1.80
N ARG A 126 -3.59 24.85 -1.92
CA ARG A 126 -3.90 25.66 -3.12
C ARG A 126 -3.47 24.96 -4.42
N TYR A 127 -2.45 24.10 -4.36
CA TYR A 127 -2.01 23.29 -5.50
C TYR A 127 -3.02 22.22 -5.89
N ASP A 128 -3.65 21.54 -4.93
CA ASP A 128 -4.71 20.56 -5.21
C ASP A 128 -5.92 21.22 -5.87
N TYR A 129 -6.25 22.45 -5.45
CA TYR A 129 -7.27 23.27 -6.11
C TYR A 129 -6.85 23.66 -7.53
N ILE A 130 -5.60 24.07 -7.76
CA ILE A 130 -5.11 24.43 -9.11
C ILE A 130 -5.15 23.22 -10.03
N LEU A 131 -4.71 22.04 -9.57
CA LEU A 131 -4.76 20.79 -10.34
C LEU A 131 -6.19 20.34 -10.65
N CYS A 132 -7.12 20.50 -9.68
CA CYS A 132 -8.53 20.23 -9.89
C CYS A 132 -9.15 21.22 -10.90
N ASN A 133 -8.73 22.49 -10.90
CA ASN A 133 -9.20 23.50 -11.85
C ASN A 133 -8.60 23.33 -13.26
N ILE A 134 -7.34 22.91 -13.38
CA ILE A 134 -6.72 22.59 -14.68
C ILE A 134 -7.40 21.34 -15.29
N ASN A 135 -7.77 20.37 -14.45
CA ASN A 135 -8.49 19.17 -14.86
C ASN A 135 -10.02 19.29 -14.72
N LEU A 136 -10.59 20.49 -14.54
CA LEU A 136 -12.01 20.65 -14.22
C LEU A 136 -12.92 20.04 -15.30
N PHE A 137 -12.48 20.07 -16.57
CA PHE A 137 -13.18 19.38 -17.65
C PHE A 137 -13.20 17.85 -17.51
N GLN A 138 -12.15 17.24 -16.96
CA GLN A 138 -12.07 15.78 -16.73
C GLN A 138 -12.71 15.36 -15.40
N CYS A 139 -12.58 16.18 -14.34
CA CYS A 139 -13.17 15.93 -13.03
C CYS A 139 -14.70 16.11 -13.04
N ILE A 140 -15.22 17.12 -13.77
CA ILE A 140 -16.67 17.29 -13.96
C ILE A 140 -17.22 16.14 -14.82
N PHE A 141 -16.52 15.72 -15.87
CA PHE A 141 -16.93 14.56 -16.67
C PHE A 141 -16.96 13.25 -15.86
N ARG A 142 -15.94 13.00 -15.01
CA ARG A 142 -15.94 11.81 -14.13
C ARG A 142 -17.02 11.87 -13.04
N ARG A 143 -17.24 13.03 -12.39
CA ARG A 143 -18.35 13.19 -11.44
C ARG A 143 -19.72 13.02 -12.10
N LEU A 144 -19.90 13.50 -13.34
CA LEU A 144 -21.16 13.31 -14.08
C LEU A 144 -21.36 11.85 -14.53
N HIS A 145 -20.29 11.12 -14.81
CA HIS A 145 -20.37 9.70 -15.14
C HIS A 145 -20.70 8.83 -13.92
N ASP A 146 -20.13 9.14 -12.75
CA ASP A 146 -20.48 8.47 -11.49
C ASP A 146 -21.91 8.82 -11.02
N TYR A 147 -22.38 10.05 -11.25
CA TYR A 147 -23.77 10.41 -10.98
C TYR A 147 -24.78 9.67 -11.87
N ARG A 148 -24.38 9.32 -13.11
CA ARG A 148 -25.23 8.50 -14.01
C ARG A 148 -25.27 7.03 -13.64
N PHE A 149 -24.23 6.49 -13.00
CA PHE A 149 -24.23 5.09 -12.57
C PHE A 149 -25.01 4.86 -11.27
N VAL A 150 -25.22 5.90 -10.46
CA VAL A 150 -26.09 5.86 -9.26
C VAL A 150 -27.56 6.19 -9.61
N SER A 151 -27.86 6.71 -10.80
CA SER A 151 -29.25 6.98 -11.23
C SER A 151 -29.97 5.80 -11.88
N ASP A 152 -29.27 4.69 -12.20
CA ASP A 152 -29.88 3.50 -12.82
C ASP A 152 -30.30 2.40 -11.81
N THR A 153 -30.25 2.68 -10.50
CA THR A 153 -31.03 1.93 -9.50
C THR A 153 -32.22 2.75 -9.02
N THR A 154 -33.07 3.18 -9.96
CA THR A 154 -34.49 3.39 -9.66
C THR A 154 -35.11 2.06 -9.21
N GLY A 155 -35.08 1.83 -7.91
CA GLY A 155 -35.70 0.70 -7.23
C GLY A 155 -36.38 1.10 -5.93
N CYS A 156 -36.90 2.33 -5.83
CA CYS A 156 -37.76 2.73 -4.73
C CYS A 156 -39.24 2.62 -5.17
N SER A 157 -39.80 1.41 -5.10
CA SER A 157 -41.26 1.24 -5.07
C SER A 157 -41.74 1.30 -3.62
N ARG A 158 -42.32 2.45 -3.25
CA ARG A 158 -43.34 2.53 -2.20
C ARG A 158 -44.67 2.12 -2.83
N GLN A 159 -45.31 1.06 -2.34
CA GLN A 159 -46.76 1.04 -2.16
C GLN A 159 -47.12 0.32 -0.86
N ASN A 160 -47.95 1.01 -0.07
CA ASN A 160 -48.57 0.56 1.17
C ASN A 160 -49.73 -0.42 0.90
N ALA A 161 -50.12 -1.11 1.98
CA ALA A 161 -51.48 -1.56 2.32
C ALA A 161 -52.01 -2.88 1.72
N ARG A 162 -52.01 -3.93 2.57
CA ARG A 162 -53.23 -4.42 3.24
C ARG A 162 -52.88 -5.15 4.52
#